data_AF-A0A0G3G0R9-F1
#
_entry.id   AF-A0A0G3G0R9-F1
#
_cell.length_a   1.000
_cell.length_b   1.000
_cell.length_c   1.000
_cell.angle_alpha   90.00
_cell.angle_beta   90.00
_cell.angle_gamma   90.00
#
_symmetry.space_group_name_H-M   'P 1'
#
loop_
_entity.id
_entity.type
_entity.pdbx_description
1 polymer ?
#
loop_
_entity_poly.entity_id
_entity_poly.type
_entity_poly.pdbx_seq_one_letter_code
_entity_poly.pdbx_strand_id
1 'polypeptide(L)'
;MSGAVQEIQARAHDVGARKKNFAVFSISQVRDPIKWLVRAENVGVINPIILIDAADEVLQRHNNPIDCLPSAAIGPPWGSASQLYLYLRKKIRSNAQVNATDVEMVLAWLHSRPLDFHVRKRLLKVVLLLAMRGCLSRQLDRLLEHEVVEFEEMSLKHRFQVLRCYAYNGHWDKVSTRLEVMKAMATPFESLKLRNLEYLSGWIEGGWDHLEAERQFLALAPAGVAREFKSDVTPLYDAIRDRMRFMDIRSEGDNRSSLLSRIGQAIDSKEAFSCVRLGDREGYLFTECGYFSPGDVVACERHWWGERLEVAQRSKIVKEAKEAVANADLVGIPSIQRFIRDVSLKTDSLQDTLQFRGLVSVLMGIPSVVGASTMFTETYVNTGLFGDLGTISALARRADRLIIVASVKRERVPAILRAHGDFCYVTLPTHKNTDDSESYNKGDKKLPEVYERVIEDVEGVAKPGSLVLVAGGVIGKILVDRARAKGAVVIDLGHVIDEWIRGGGGNLR
;
A
#
# COMPACT_ATOMS: atom_id res chain seq x y z
N MET A 1 40.41 4.83 34.55
CA MET A 1 39.75 3.61 34.02
C MET A 1 38.74 3.89 32.89
N SER A 2 38.15 5.09 32.75
CA SER A 2 37.15 5.34 31.69
C SER A 2 37.71 5.48 30.26
N GLY A 3 38.93 6.03 30.09
CA GLY A 3 39.52 6.27 28.76
C GLY A 3 39.90 4.99 27.98
N ALA A 4 40.48 3.98 28.66
CA ALA A 4 40.84 2.71 28.02
C ALA A 4 39.62 1.88 27.60
N VAL A 5 38.53 1.95 28.37
CA VAL A 5 37.26 1.30 28.03
C VAL A 5 36.62 1.97 26.81
N GLN A 6 36.63 3.31 26.75
CA GLN A 6 36.15 4.06 25.59
C GLN A 6 36.96 3.77 24.32
N GLU A 7 38.28 3.66 24.42
CA GLU A 7 39.14 3.36 23.27
C GLU A 7 38.96 1.93 22.75
N ILE A 8 38.78 0.95 23.65
CA ILE A 8 38.45 -0.44 23.29
C ILE A 8 37.09 -0.53 22.61
N GLN A 9 36.08 0.19 23.13
CA GLN A 9 34.74 0.24 22.54
C GLN A 9 34.77 0.89 21.15
N ALA A 10 35.53 1.97 20.96
CA ALA A 10 35.69 2.64 19.67
C ALA A 10 36.36 1.72 18.62
N ARG A 11 37.42 1.00 19.01
CA ARG A 11 38.10 0.03 18.12
C ARG A 11 37.20 -1.16 17.78
N ALA A 12 36.45 -1.69 18.75
CA ALA A 12 35.49 -2.78 18.50
C ALA A 12 34.38 -2.34 17.53
N HIS A 13 33.88 -1.11 17.69
CA HIS A 13 32.89 -0.52 16.79
C HIS A 13 33.43 -0.37 15.35
N ASP A 14 34.66 0.12 15.18
CA ASP A 14 35.33 0.23 13.87
C ASP A 14 35.51 -1.14 13.19
N VAL A 15 35.94 -2.16 13.94
CA VAL A 15 36.04 -3.54 13.41
C VAL A 15 34.68 -4.08 12.97
N GLY A 16 33.62 -3.84 13.75
CA GLY A 16 32.25 -4.21 13.39
C GLY A 16 31.78 -3.53 12.08
N ALA A 17 32.02 -2.23 11.95
CA ALA A 17 31.67 -1.47 10.75
C ALA A 17 32.42 -1.97 9.50
N ARG A 18 33.72 -2.26 9.62
CA ARG A 18 34.51 -2.84 8.52
C ARG A 18 34.00 -4.22 8.11
N LYS A 19 33.67 -5.09 9.07
CA LYS A 19 33.07 -6.40 8.79
C LYS A 19 31.72 -6.28 8.08
N LYS A 20 30.87 -5.33 8.50
CA LYS A 20 29.60 -5.05 7.82
C LYS A 20 29.84 -4.61 6.38
N ASN A 21 30.72 -3.63 6.14
CA ASN A 21 31.02 -3.13 4.80
C ASN A 21 31.57 -4.23 3.88
N PHE A 22 32.48 -5.07 4.41
CA PHE A 22 32.97 -6.24 3.70
C PHE A 22 31.85 -7.23 3.34
N ALA A 23 30.95 -7.52 4.28
CA ALA A 23 29.82 -8.41 4.04
C ALA A 23 28.88 -7.85 2.97
N VAL A 24 28.53 -6.57 3.07
CA VAL A 24 27.66 -5.88 2.10
C VAL A 24 28.26 -5.93 0.69
N PHE A 25 29.55 -5.64 0.55
CA PHE A 25 30.26 -5.75 -0.73
C PHE A 25 30.24 -7.18 -1.24
N SER A 26 30.61 -8.16 -0.40
CA SER A 26 30.72 -9.56 -0.78
C SER A 26 29.38 -10.15 -1.23
N ILE A 27 28.31 -9.95 -0.46
CA ILE A 27 26.94 -10.40 -0.79
C ILE A 27 26.52 -9.86 -2.17
N SER A 28 26.92 -8.63 -2.49
CA SER A 28 26.54 -7.96 -3.74
C SER A 28 27.28 -8.50 -4.97
N GLN A 29 28.41 -9.20 -4.79
CA GLN A 29 29.30 -9.65 -5.88
C GLN A 29 29.29 -11.17 -6.09
N VAL A 30 28.92 -11.95 -5.07
CA VAL A 30 28.93 -13.41 -5.16
C VAL A 30 27.77 -13.94 -6.02
N ARG A 31 28.03 -15.03 -6.74
CA ARG A 31 27.02 -15.72 -7.56
C ARG A 31 25.88 -16.33 -6.73
N ASP A 32 26.20 -16.78 -5.52
CA ASP A 32 25.23 -17.39 -4.60
C ASP A 32 25.33 -16.71 -3.22
N PRO A 33 24.58 -15.61 -3.01
CA PRO A 33 24.58 -14.86 -1.76
C PRO A 33 24.14 -15.70 -0.55
N ILE A 34 23.29 -16.69 -0.75
CA ILE A 34 22.72 -17.50 0.34
C ILE A 34 23.76 -18.47 0.87
N LYS A 35 24.39 -19.21 -0.04
CA LYS A 35 25.48 -20.11 0.32
C LYS A 35 26.64 -19.36 0.95
N TRP A 36 26.92 -18.14 0.49
CA TRP A 36 27.92 -17.28 1.11
C TRP A 36 27.53 -16.90 2.54
N LEU A 37 26.30 -16.43 2.78
CA LEU A 37 25.81 -16.05 4.11
C LEU A 37 25.86 -17.21 5.10
N VAL A 38 25.35 -18.38 4.70
CA VAL A 38 25.35 -19.59 5.54
C VAL A 38 26.79 -19.98 5.91
N ARG A 39 27.72 -19.96 4.95
CA ARG A 39 29.13 -20.27 5.20
C ARG A 39 29.79 -19.23 6.10
N ALA A 40 29.59 -17.94 5.85
CA ALA A 40 30.16 -16.86 6.64
C ALA A 40 29.71 -16.93 8.10
N GLU A 41 28.43 -17.24 8.33
CA GLU A 41 27.88 -17.41 9.67
C GLU A 41 28.44 -18.67 10.36
N ASN A 42 28.45 -19.82 9.66
CA ASN A 42 28.94 -21.08 10.23
C ASN A 42 30.45 -21.09 10.52
N VAL A 43 31.25 -20.34 9.77
CA VAL A 43 32.69 -20.17 10.03
C VAL A 43 32.92 -19.27 11.26
N GLY A 44 31.94 -18.48 11.70
CA GLY A 44 31.99 -17.69 12.93
C GLY A 44 32.86 -16.42 12.84
N VAL A 45 33.39 -16.07 11.67
CA VAL A 45 34.26 -14.88 11.48
C VAL A 45 33.45 -13.57 11.57
N ILE A 46 32.19 -13.59 11.13
CA ILE A 46 31.28 -12.45 11.17
C ILE A 46 30.07 -12.85 12.03
N ASN A 47 29.76 -12.03 13.04
CA ASN A 47 28.63 -12.26 13.91
C ASN A 47 27.32 -12.25 13.10
N PRO A 48 26.36 -13.18 13.35
CA PRO A 48 25.09 -13.22 12.64
C PRO A 48 24.34 -11.88 12.60
N ILE A 49 24.42 -11.04 13.65
CA ILE A 49 23.74 -9.73 13.64
C ILE A 49 24.32 -8.80 12.57
N ILE A 50 25.64 -8.82 12.38
CA ILE A 50 26.33 -8.02 11.35
C ILE A 50 25.96 -8.53 9.96
N LEU A 51 25.84 -9.85 9.78
CA LEU A 51 25.41 -10.44 8.52
C LEU A 51 23.95 -10.10 8.20
N ILE A 52 23.06 -10.11 9.19
CA ILE A 52 21.67 -9.68 9.05
C ILE A 52 21.59 -8.20 8.63
N ASP A 53 22.36 -7.33 9.27
CA ASP A 53 22.37 -5.89 8.95
C ASP A 53 22.98 -5.61 7.57
N ALA A 54 24.01 -6.38 7.18
CA ALA A 54 24.57 -6.32 5.84
C ALA A 54 23.56 -6.78 4.79
N ALA A 55 22.85 -7.88 5.06
CA ALA A 55 21.80 -8.39 4.20
C ALA A 55 20.62 -7.40 4.05
N ASP A 56 20.20 -6.74 5.15
CA ASP A 56 19.18 -5.69 5.10
C ASP A 56 19.62 -4.50 4.25
N GLU A 57 20.88 -4.08 4.36
CA GLU A 57 21.43 -3.00 3.53
C GLU A 57 21.47 -3.39 2.04
N VAL A 58 21.91 -4.61 1.71
CA VAL A 58 21.88 -5.09 0.32
C VAL A 58 20.46 -5.14 -0.21
N LEU A 59 19.50 -5.62 0.58
CA LEU A 59 18.09 -5.63 0.22
C LEU A 59 17.52 -4.22 -0.03
N GLN A 60 18.13 -3.17 0.52
CA GLN A 60 17.73 -1.77 0.28
C GLN A 60 18.36 -1.18 -1.00
N ARG A 61 19.39 -1.82 -1.57
CA ARG A 61 20.05 -1.37 -2.80
C ARG A 61 19.23 -1.71 -4.05
N HIS A 62 19.35 -0.84 -5.04
CA HIS A 62 18.87 -1.09 -6.40
C HIS A 62 19.65 -2.26 -7.03
N ASN A 63 18.97 -3.11 -7.81
CA ASN A 63 19.54 -4.29 -8.47
C ASN A 63 20.31 -5.21 -7.51
N ASN A 64 19.73 -5.49 -6.33
CA ASN A 64 20.36 -6.42 -5.41
C ASN A 64 20.25 -7.87 -5.93
N PRO A 65 21.30 -8.69 -5.78
CA PRO A 65 21.33 -10.06 -6.30
C PRO A 65 20.35 -10.99 -5.56
N ILE A 66 19.81 -10.57 -4.42
CA ILE A 66 18.91 -11.36 -3.58
C ILE A 66 17.48 -11.37 -4.16
N ASP A 67 17.04 -10.26 -4.77
CA ASP A 67 15.72 -10.16 -5.40
C ASP A 67 15.58 -11.14 -6.58
N CYS A 68 16.67 -11.44 -7.30
CA CYS A 68 16.66 -12.39 -8.43
C CYS A 68 16.61 -13.87 -8.02
N LEU A 69 16.81 -14.19 -6.74
CA LEU A 69 16.77 -15.58 -6.28
C LEU A 69 15.32 -16.11 -6.34
N PRO A 70 15.04 -17.40 -6.47
CA PRO A 70 13.71 -17.95 -6.24
C PRO A 70 13.35 -17.96 -4.74
N SER A 71 12.07 -17.82 -4.36
CA SER A 71 11.66 -17.97 -2.95
C SER A 71 11.95 -19.37 -2.39
N ALA A 72 11.86 -20.41 -3.23
CA ALA A 72 12.22 -21.77 -2.87
C ALA A 72 13.70 -21.93 -2.50
N ALA A 73 14.59 -21.16 -3.13
CA ALA A 73 16.04 -21.24 -2.88
C ALA A 73 16.46 -20.74 -1.49
N ILE A 74 15.59 -19.99 -0.81
CA ILE A 74 15.81 -19.49 0.56
C ILE A 74 14.86 -20.11 1.59
N GLY A 75 14.04 -21.07 1.16
CA GLY A 75 13.10 -21.78 2.02
C GLY A 75 13.79 -22.68 3.04
N PRO A 76 13.00 -23.31 3.94
CA PRO A 76 13.50 -24.32 4.86
C PRO A 76 14.09 -25.53 4.11
N PRO A 77 15.02 -26.28 4.73
CA PRO A 77 15.58 -26.04 6.06
C PRO A 77 16.59 -24.89 6.06
N TRP A 78 16.51 -24.01 7.07
CA TRP A 78 17.45 -22.90 7.21
C TRP A 78 18.73 -23.36 7.93
N GLY A 79 19.86 -23.17 7.27
CA GLY A 79 21.19 -23.45 7.79
C GLY A 79 21.67 -22.42 8.81
N SER A 80 21.23 -21.16 8.68
CA SER A 80 21.73 -20.02 9.46
C SER A 80 20.64 -18.97 9.76
N ALA A 81 20.87 -18.11 10.76
CA ALA A 81 19.98 -17.02 11.16
C ALA A 81 19.85 -15.95 10.06
N SER A 82 20.94 -15.65 9.36
CA SER A 82 20.97 -14.70 8.24
C SER A 82 20.15 -15.21 7.03
N GLN A 83 20.16 -16.52 6.77
CA GLN A 83 19.32 -17.14 5.74
C GLN A 83 17.83 -17.03 6.10
N LEU A 84 17.46 -17.34 7.35
CA LEU A 84 16.09 -17.17 7.83
C LEU A 84 15.65 -15.71 7.73
N TYR A 85 16.50 -14.75 8.09
CA TYR A 85 16.19 -13.33 7.95
C TYR A 85 15.83 -12.95 6.50
N LEU A 86 16.62 -13.40 5.53
CA LEU A 86 16.34 -13.16 4.11
C LEU A 86 15.03 -13.80 3.65
N TYR A 87 14.76 -15.03 4.08
CA TYR A 87 13.49 -15.71 3.82
C TYR A 87 12.31 -14.87 4.30
N LEU A 88 12.35 -14.42 5.54
CA LEU A 88 11.27 -13.62 6.13
C LEU A 88 11.09 -12.28 5.42
N ARG A 89 12.19 -11.58 5.11
CA ARG A 89 12.14 -10.29 4.40
C ARG A 89 11.59 -10.44 2.99
N LYS A 90 11.97 -11.50 2.28
CA LYS A 90 11.41 -11.79 0.96
C LYS A 90 9.94 -12.17 1.03
N LYS A 91 9.54 -13.00 1.99
CA LYS A 91 8.13 -13.33 2.22
C LYS A 91 7.31 -12.07 2.45
N ILE A 92 7.77 -11.15 3.31
CA ILE A 92 7.14 -9.84 3.55
C ILE A 92 7.00 -9.03 2.25
N ARG A 93 8.02 -8.99 1.39
CA ARG A 93 8.01 -8.25 0.12
C ARG A 93 7.15 -8.87 -0.98
N SER A 94 7.14 -10.20 -1.10
CA SER A 94 6.59 -10.95 -2.24
C SER A 94 5.06 -10.92 -2.40
N ASN A 95 4.33 -10.18 -1.58
CA ASN A 95 2.86 -10.20 -1.54
C ASN A 95 2.20 -11.60 -1.40
N ALA A 96 2.99 -12.66 -1.13
CA ALA A 96 2.54 -14.02 -0.93
C ALA A 96 1.68 -14.16 0.34
N GLN A 97 0.66 -15.02 0.30
CA GLN A 97 -0.18 -15.29 1.47
C GLN A 97 0.69 -15.79 2.64
N VAL A 98 0.37 -15.31 3.85
CA VAL A 98 1.01 -15.72 5.09
C VAL A 98 -0.02 -16.48 5.90
N ASN A 99 0.31 -17.70 6.29
CA ASN A 99 -0.56 -18.53 7.13
C ASN A 99 0.09 -18.84 8.49
N ALA A 100 -0.69 -19.42 9.40
CA ALA A 100 -0.21 -19.80 10.72
C ALA A 100 0.96 -20.80 10.64
N THR A 101 0.92 -21.76 9.73
CA THR A 101 1.97 -22.78 9.55
C THR A 101 3.33 -22.16 9.22
N ASP A 102 3.36 -21.13 8.37
CA ASP A 102 4.59 -20.39 8.04
C ASP A 102 5.23 -19.78 9.31
N VAL A 103 4.40 -19.16 10.16
CA VAL A 103 4.87 -18.52 11.40
C VAL A 103 5.30 -19.56 12.43
N GLU A 104 4.53 -20.63 12.61
CA GLU A 104 4.85 -21.71 13.55
C GLU A 104 6.15 -22.44 13.21
N MET A 105 6.41 -22.69 11.92
CA MET A 105 7.67 -23.27 11.46
C MET A 105 8.87 -22.40 11.83
N VAL A 106 8.73 -21.07 11.70
CA VAL A 106 9.80 -20.12 12.05
C VAL A 106 10.00 -20.07 13.56
N LEU A 107 8.92 -19.99 14.34
CA LEU A 107 8.98 -20.00 15.81
C LEU A 107 9.63 -21.29 16.31
N ALA A 108 9.25 -22.45 15.78
CA ALA A 108 9.85 -23.74 16.13
C ALA A 108 11.37 -23.75 15.87
N TRP A 109 11.81 -23.22 14.72
CA TRP A 109 13.23 -23.10 14.41
C TRP A 109 13.95 -22.18 15.41
N LEU A 110 13.37 -21.01 15.75
CA LEU A 110 13.92 -20.07 16.72
C LEU A 110 14.02 -20.68 18.14
N HIS A 111 13.05 -21.48 18.57
CA HIS A 111 13.09 -22.15 19.88
C HIS A 111 14.09 -23.31 19.92
N SER A 112 14.29 -24.01 18.79
CA SER A 112 15.18 -25.19 18.73
C SER A 112 16.68 -24.85 18.78
N ARG A 113 17.06 -23.57 18.73
CA ARG A 113 18.46 -23.14 18.61
C ARG A 113 18.87 -22.12 19.67
N PRO A 114 20.08 -22.24 20.25
CA PRO A 114 20.66 -21.18 21.06
C PRO A 114 21.10 -20.04 20.13
N LEU A 115 20.39 -18.92 20.18
CA LEU A 115 20.69 -17.71 19.42
C LEU A 115 21.06 -16.60 20.40
N ASP A 116 22.01 -15.77 19.99
CA ASP A 116 22.28 -14.50 20.68
C ASP A 116 21.00 -13.67 20.81
N PHE A 117 20.87 -12.95 21.94
CA PHE A 117 19.68 -12.16 22.27
C PHE A 117 19.34 -11.14 21.19
N HIS A 118 20.33 -10.46 20.60
CA HIS A 118 20.11 -9.41 19.59
C HIS A 118 19.65 -10.03 18.27
N VAL A 119 20.22 -11.17 17.89
CA VAL A 119 19.82 -11.95 16.71
C VAL A 119 18.37 -12.43 16.85
N ARG A 120 18.05 -13.04 18.00
CA ARG A 120 16.69 -13.51 18.31
C ARG A 120 15.69 -12.35 18.28
N LYS A 121 15.97 -11.23 18.98
CA LYS A 121 15.11 -10.03 19.00
C LYS A 121 14.88 -9.48 17.58
N ARG A 122 15.93 -9.43 16.75
CA ARG A 122 15.84 -8.96 15.36
C ARG A 122 14.95 -9.87 14.50
N LEU A 123 15.08 -11.19 14.61
CA LEU A 123 14.27 -12.15 13.87
C LEU A 123 12.80 -12.10 14.33
N LEU A 124 12.53 -12.10 15.63
CA LEU A 124 11.18 -12.02 16.19
C LEU A 124 10.44 -10.76 15.75
N LYS A 125 11.13 -9.61 15.65
CA LYS A 125 10.53 -8.39 15.08
C LYS A 125 10.05 -8.59 13.64
N VAL A 126 10.77 -9.36 12.82
CA VAL A 126 10.36 -9.67 11.44
C VAL A 126 9.21 -10.70 11.43
N VAL A 127 9.23 -11.68 12.34
CA VAL A 127 8.12 -12.63 12.52
C VAL A 127 6.84 -11.92 12.95
N LEU A 128 6.93 -10.93 13.84
CA LEU A 128 5.79 -10.08 14.23
C LEU A 128 5.20 -9.34 13.02
N LEU A 129 6.05 -8.78 12.14
CA LEU A 129 5.59 -8.17 10.89
C LEU A 129 4.88 -9.17 9.97
N LEU A 130 5.37 -10.41 9.94
CA LEU A 130 4.76 -11.49 9.17
C LEU A 130 3.38 -11.88 9.75
N ALA A 131 3.28 -12.05 11.07
CA ALA A 131 2.03 -12.36 11.77
C ALA A 131 0.99 -11.22 11.62
N MET A 132 1.40 -9.97 11.73
CA MET A 132 0.57 -8.79 11.50
C MET A 132 0.06 -8.72 10.05
N ARG A 133 0.85 -9.20 9.09
CA ARG A 133 0.46 -9.21 7.67
C ARG A 133 -0.56 -10.31 7.36
N GLY A 134 -0.49 -11.44 8.06
CA GLY A 134 -1.49 -12.51 7.96
C GLY A 134 -2.70 -12.34 8.89
N CYS A 135 -2.77 -11.25 9.66
CA CYS A 135 -3.77 -11.06 10.73
C CYS A 135 -3.89 -12.27 11.67
N LEU A 136 -2.76 -12.89 12.05
CA LEU A 136 -2.74 -14.14 12.80
C LEU A 136 -2.83 -13.90 14.32
N SER A 137 -4.05 -13.68 14.86
CA SER A 137 -4.26 -13.23 16.24
C SER A 137 -3.57 -14.11 17.30
N ARG A 138 -3.69 -15.44 17.20
CA ARG A 138 -3.03 -16.38 18.13
C ARG A 138 -1.51 -16.26 18.13
N GLN A 139 -0.89 -16.11 16.96
CA GLN A 139 0.55 -15.94 16.86
C GLN A 139 0.97 -14.55 17.35
N LEU A 140 0.16 -13.52 17.12
CA LEU A 140 0.39 -12.18 17.67
C LEU A 140 0.37 -12.20 19.20
N ASP A 141 -0.60 -12.86 19.83
CA ASP A 141 -0.68 -13.00 21.28
C ASP A 141 0.62 -13.62 21.84
N ARG A 142 1.03 -14.77 21.29
CA ARG A 142 2.27 -15.44 21.71
C ARG A 142 3.51 -14.56 21.58
N LEU A 143 3.62 -13.80 20.48
CA LEU A 143 4.74 -12.90 20.22
C LEU A 143 4.74 -11.66 21.14
N LEU A 144 3.59 -11.25 21.66
CA LEU A 144 3.45 -10.08 22.52
C LEU A 144 3.47 -10.43 24.01
N GLU A 145 3.11 -11.67 24.39
CA GLU A 145 3.06 -12.14 25.78
C GLU A 145 4.36 -12.84 26.21
N HIS A 146 5.04 -13.54 25.31
CA HIS A 146 6.12 -14.46 25.68
C HIS A 146 7.47 -14.14 25.04
N GLU A 147 7.56 -13.11 24.21
CA GLU A 147 8.75 -12.80 23.41
C GLU A 147 9.21 -11.35 23.59
N VAL A 148 10.43 -11.05 23.13
CA VAL A 148 11.20 -9.80 23.37
C VAL A 148 10.62 -8.53 22.71
N VAL A 149 9.32 -8.50 22.38
CA VAL A 149 8.67 -7.36 21.71
C VAL A 149 7.48 -6.87 22.53
N GLU A 150 7.71 -5.83 23.32
CA GLU A 150 6.67 -5.16 24.09
C GLU A 150 5.78 -4.29 23.19
N PHE A 151 4.47 -4.30 23.42
CA PHE A 151 3.50 -3.56 22.62
C PHE A 151 3.74 -2.05 22.69
N GLU A 152 4.06 -1.55 23.88
CA GLU A 152 4.28 -0.16 24.22
C GLU A 152 5.57 0.39 23.55
N GLU A 153 6.58 -0.47 23.34
CA GLU A 153 7.80 -0.13 22.60
C GLU A 153 7.61 -0.08 21.08
N MET A 154 6.47 -0.56 20.56
CA MET A 154 6.21 -0.57 19.13
C MET A 154 5.88 0.82 18.60
N SER A 155 6.30 1.07 17.35
CA SER A 155 5.87 2.27 16.62
C SER A 155 4.34 2.34 16.57
N LEU A 156 3.80 3.55 16.58
CA LEU A 156 2.35 3.78 16.51
C LEU A 156 1.70 3.03 15.34
N LYS A 157 2.38 3.02 14.18
CA LYS A 157 1.95 2.28 12.99
C LYS A 157 1.79 0.78 13.25
N HIS A 158 2.74 0.14 13.94
CA HIS A 158 2.65 -1.28 14.23
C HIS A 158 1.58 -1.56 15.30
N ARG A 159 1.44 -0.69 16.32
CA ARG A 159 0.35 -0.79 17.29
C ARG A 159 -1.02 -0.73 16.59
N PHE A 160 -1.20 0.17 15.63
CA PHE A 160 -2.43 0.26 14.81
C PHE A 160 -2.69 -1.03 14.02
N GLN A 161 -1.64 -1.61 13.43
CA GLN A 161 -1.79 -2.85 12.68
C GLN A 161 -2.21 -4.01 13.60
N VAL A 162 -1.68 -4.09 14.83
CA VAL A 162 -2.12 -5.07 15.83
C VAL A 162 -3.61 -4.91 16.14
N LEU A 163 -4.10 -3.69 16.39
CA LEU A 163 -5.52 -3.45 16.64
C LEU A 163 -6.38 -3.91 15.46
N ARG A 164 -5.97 -3.60 14.22
CA ARG A 164 -6.68 -4.06 13.01
C ARG A 164 -6.70 -5.58 12.89
N CYS A 165 -5.61 -6.26 13.25
CA CYS A 165 -5.57 -7.72 13.26
C CYS A 165 -6.55 -8.31 14.27
N TYR A 166 -6.63 -7.76 15.48
CA TYR A 166 -7.59 -8.22 16.48
C TYR A 166 -9.03 -7.97 16.04
N ALA A 167 -9.33 -6.77 15.55
CA ALA A 167 -10.65 -6.44 15.03
C ALA A 167 -11.04 -7.37 13.86
N TYR A 168 -10.10 -7.70 12.97
CA TYR A 168 -10.35 -8.58 11.83
C TYR A 168 -10.74 -10.01 12.27
N ASN A 169 -10.25 -10.45 13.42
CA ASN A 169 -10.60 -11.74 14.02
C ASN A 169 -11.75 -11.62 15.06
N GLY A 170 -12.42 -10.47 15.16
CA GLY A 170 -13.53 -10.25 16.10
C GLY A 170 -13.14 -10.12 17.58
N HIS A 171 -11.85 -9.93 17.89
CA HIS A 171 -11.37 -9.77 19.28
C HIS A 171 -11.51 -8.32 19.77
N TRP A 172 -12.74 -7.83 19.85
CA TRP A 172 -13.05 -6.43 20.20
C TRP A 172 -12.67 -6.06 21.63
N ASP A 173 -12.73 -6.99 22.57
CA ASP A 173 -12.23 -6.83 23.93
C ASP A 173 -10.76 -6.40 23.93
N LYS A 174 -9.91 -7.09 23.15
CA LYS A 174 -8.49 -6.76 23.01
C LYS A 174 -8.26 -5.42 22.32
N VAL A 175 -9.10 -5.10 21.33
CA VAL A 175 -9.06 -3.80 20.63
C VAL A 175 -9.32 -2.69 21.64
N SER A 176 -10.41 -2.77 22.39
CA SER A 176 -10.79 -1.77 23.39
C SER A 176 -9.70 -1.60 24.46
N THR A 177 -9.23 -2.68 25.09
CA THR A 177 -8.19 -2.60 26.13
C THR A 177 -6.92 -1.94 25.62
N ARG A 178 -6.40 -2.37 24.46
CA ARG A 178 -5.15 -1.82 23.91
C ARG A 178 -5.32 -0.39 23.39
N LEU A 179 -6.49 -0.05 22.86
CA LEU A 179 -6.79 1.29 22.41
C LEU A 179 -6.81 2.29 23.58
N GLU A 180 -7.36 1.90 24.73
CA GLU A 180 -7.33 2.74 25.95
C GLU A 180 -5.91 2.97 26.45
N VAL A 181 -5.07 1.93 26.47
CA VAL A 181 -3.62 2.07 26.78
C VAL A 181 -2.95 3.06 25.82
N MET A 182 -3.26 2.95 24.53
CA MET A 182 -2.72 3.86 23.52
C MET A 182 -3.19 5.31 23.72
N LYS A 183 -4.48 5.53 24.02
CA LYS A 183 -5.05 6.85 24.28
C LYS A 183 -4.44 7.49 25.53
N ALA A 184 -4.22 6.71 26.60
CA ALA A 184 -3.63 7.19 27.84
C ALA A 184 -2.17 7.67 27.68
N MET A 185 -1.44 7.11 26.71
CA MET A 185 -0.03 7.45 26.45
C MET A 185 0.17 8.43 25.29
N ALA A 186 -0.89 8.79 24.57
CA ALA A 186 -0.79 9.55 23.33
C ALA A 186 -0.51 11.04 23.58
N THR A 187 0.43 11.60 22.82
CA THR A 187 0.54 13.05 22.65
C THR A 187 -0.72 13.61 21.97
N PRO A 188 -0.99 14.93 22.02
CA PRO A 188 -2.16 15.51 21.36
C PRO A 188 -2.29 15.16 19.87
N PHE A 189 -1.17 15.17 19.13
CA PHE A 189 -1.18 14.77 17.72
C PHE A 189 -1.39 13.27 17.54
N GLU A 190 -0.85 12.43 18.41
CA GLU A 190 -1.11 10.98 18.35
C GLU A 190 -2.57 10.65 18.68
N SER A 191 -3.21 11.40 19.57
CA SER A 191 -4.65 11.30 19.84
C SER A 191 -5.49 11.63 18.61
N LEU A 192 -5.09 12.66 17.84
CA LEU A 192 -5.68 12.95 16.53
C LEU A 192 -5.51 11.76 15.56
N LYS A 193 -4.32 11.13 15.54
CA LYS A 193 -4.06 9.95 14.70
C LYS A 193 -4.88 8.73 15.13
N LEU A 194 -5.10 8.53 16.43
CA LEU A 194 -5.95 7.47 16.97
C LEU A 194 -7.41 7.66 16.54
N ARG A 195 -7.95 8.86 16.70
CA ARG A 195 -9.30 9.19 16.24
C ARG A 195 -9.46 8.98 14.73
N ASN A 196 -8.47 9.40 13.95
CA ASN A 196 -8.45 9.18 12.51
C ASN A 196 -8.35 7.68 12.14
N LEU A 197 -7.65 6.87 12.93
CA LEU A 197 -7.62 5.42 12.75
C LEU A 197 -9.00 4.80 13.00
N GLU A 198 -9.64 5.17 14.11
CA GLU A 198 -10.98 4.71 14.46
C GLU A 198 -11.96 5.02 13.31
N TYR A 199 -11.93 6.25 12.80
CA TYR A 199 -12.72 6.67 11.63
C TYR A 199 -12.42 5.83 10.38
N LEU A 200 -11.14 5.74 9.99
CA LEU A 200 -10.74 5.01 8.79
C LEU A 200 -11.06 3.52 8.90
N SER A 201 -11.14 2.99 10.11
CA SER A 201 -11.48 1.58 10.35
C SER A 201 -12.98 1.35 10.52
N GLY A 202 -13.80 2.41 10.48
CA GLY A 202 -15.25 2.33 10.65
C GLY A 202 -15.70 2.02 12.08
N TRP A 203 -14.87 2.30 13.09
CA TRP A 203 -15.15 1.99 14.49
C TRP A 203 -15.94 3.08 15.21
N ILE A 204 -16.05 4.25 14.60
CA ILE A 204 -16.82 5.39 15.12
C ILE A 204 -17.72 5.93 14.01
N GLU A 205 -18.90 6.39 14.41
CA GLU A 205 -19.87 7.07 13.53
C GLU A 205 -20.08 8.51 14.02
N GLY A 206 -20.19 9.44 13.08
CA GLY A 206 -20.50 10.85 13.35
C GLY A 206 -19.35 11.67 13.99
N GLY A 207 -19.52 12.99 13.95
CA GLY A 207 -18.65 13.95 14.64
C GLY A 207 -17.19 14.01 14.15
N TRP A 208 -16.87 13.39 13.02
CA TRP A 208 -15.53 13.39 12.43
C TRP A 208 -15.64 13.43 10.90
N ASP A 209 -15.83 14.62 10.35
CA ASP A 209 -15.88 14.88 8.90
C ASP A 209 -14.56 15.47 8.37
N HIS A 210 -14.47 15.65 7.06
CA HIS A 210 -13.31 16.21 6.38
C HIS A 210 -12.94 17.62 6.89
N LEU A 211 -13.92 18.47 7.19
CA LEU A 211 -13.66 19.85 7.60
C LEU A 211 -13.16 19.93 9.06
N GLU A 212 -13.78 19.18 9.95
CA GLU A 212 -13.37 19.08 11.36
C GLU A 212 -11.99 18.42 11.48
N ALA A 213 -11.71 17.37 10.69
CA ALA A 213 -10.39 16.77 10.63
C ALA A 213 -9.31 17.74 10.12
N GLU A 214 -9.63 18.59 9.13
CA GLU A 214 -8.75 19.65 8.65
C GLU A 214 -8.44 20.68 9.73
N ARG A 215 -9.47 21.15 10.44
CA ARG A 215 -9.32 22.09 11.54
C ARG A 215 -8.42 21.55 12.65
N GLN A 216 -8.61 20.30 13.07
CA GLN A 216 -7.78 19.69 14.12
C GLN A 216 -6.35 19.42 13.64
N PHE A 217 -6.17 19.03 12.38
CA PHE A 217 -4.84 18.82 11.82
C PHE A 217 -4.03 20.12 11.84
N LEU A 218 -4.60 21.24 11.37
CA LEU A 218 -3.93 22.54 11.39
C LEU A 218 -3.56 23.00 12.81
N ALA A 219 -4.33 22.60 13.82
CA ALA A 219 -4.06 22.95 15.21
C ALA A 219 -2.97 22.10 15.88
N LEU A 220 -2.82 20.83 15.46
CA LEU A 220 -2.03 19.82 16.18
C LEU A 220 -0.81 19.30 15.40
N ALA A 221 -0.76 19.50 14.08
CA ALA A 221 0.36 19.03 13.26
C ALA A 221 1.65 19.78 13.58
N PRO A 222 2.83 19.20 13.26
CA PRO A 222 4.10 19.92 13.36
C PRO A 222 4.05 21.28 12.66
N ALA A 223 4.67 22.31 13.25
CA ALA A 223 4.47 23.69 12.82
C ALA A 223 4.87 23.97 11.35
N GLY A 224 5.92 23.30 10.84
CA GLY A 224 6.33 23.39 9.43
C GLY A 224 5.24 22.84 8.50
N VAL A 225 4.80 21.61 8.79
CA VAL A 225 3.71 20.93 8.07
C VAL A 225 2.41 21.73 8.12
N ALA A 226 1.99 22.25 9.28
CA ALA A 226 0.76 23.03 9.42
C ALA A 226 0.82 24.32 8.57
N ARG A 227 1.99 24.97 8.50
CA ARG A 227 2.20 26.18 7.69
C ARG A 227 2.08 25.88 6.20
N GLU A 228 2.79 24.87 5.71
CA GLU A 228 2.74 24.45 4.30
C GLU A 228 1.35 23.96 3.92
N PHE A 229 0.69 23.18 4.79
CA PHE A 229 -0.67 22.73 4.53
C PHE A 229 -1.62 23.93 4.38
N LYS A 230 -1.51 24.92 5.28
CA LYS A 230 -2.33 26.13 5.22
C LYS A 230 -2.06 26.98 3.98
N SER A 231 -0.82 27.06 3.50
CA SER A 231 -0.49 27.84 2.30
C SER A 231 -0.83 27.12 1.00
N ASP A 232 -0.57 25.82 0.95
CA ASP A 232 -0.51 25.08 -0.31
C ASP A 232 -1.74 24.19 -0.52
N VAL A 233 -2.36 23.68 0.57
CA VAL A 233 -3.46 22.70 0.48
C VAL A 233 -4.82 23.31 0.79
N THR A 234 -4.96 24.04 1.90
CA THR A 234 -6.25 24.62 2.31
C THR A 234 -6.92 25.45 1.21
N PRO A 235 -6.22 26.36 0.47
CA PRO A 235 -6.85 27.13 -0.60
C PRO A 235 -7.42 26.26 -1.72
N LEU A 236 -6.81 25.11 -1.98
CA LEU A 236 -7.25 24.17 -3.01
C LEU A 236 -8.52 23.44 -2.59
N TYR A 237 -8.57 22.98 -1.34
CA TYR A 237 -9.80 22.40 -0.79
C TYR A 237 -10.94 23.42 -0.75
N ASP A 238 -10.66 24.65 -0.34
CA ASP A 238 -11.67 25.72 -0.31
C ASP A 238 -12.23 26.00 -1.71
N ALA A 239 -11.37 26.00 -2.74
CA ALA A 239 -11.77 26.24 -4.13
C ALA A 239 -12.67 25.15 -4.73
N ILE A 240 -12.69 23.94 -4.17
CA ILE A 240 -13.49 22.81 -4.67
C ILE A 240 -14.49 22.25 -3.63
N ARG A 241 -14.64 22.93 -2.50
CA ARG A 241 -15.35 22.43 -1.31
C ARG A 241 -16.80 22.08 -1.58
N ASP A 242 -17.47 22.90 -2.40
CA ASP A 242 -18.84 22.71 -2.86
C ASP A 242 -19.03 21.41 -3.65
N ARG A 243 -17.96 20.92 -4.30
CA ARG A 243 -17.95 19.68 -5.07
C ARG A 243 -17.41 18.48 -4.29
N MET A 244 -16.88 18.67 -3.08
CA MET A 244 -16.37 17.63 -2.16
C MET A 244 -17.49 16.83 -1.47
N ARG A 245 -18.46 16.36 -2.24
CA ARG A 245 -19.72 15.78 -1.74
C ARG A 245 -19.56 14.39 -1.08
N PHE A 246 -18.53 13.63 -1.44
CA PHE A 246 -18.36 12.24 -1.00
C PHE A 246 -17.04 12.01 -0.27
N MET A 247 -16.52 13.02 0.44
CA MET A 247 -15.28 12.89 1.22
C MET A 247 -15.48 12.01 2.46
N ASP A 248 -16.69 11.99 3.03
CA ASP A 248 -17.00 11.35 4.31
C ASP A 248 -17.73 9.99 4.15
N ILE A 249 -17.40 9.25 3.09
CA ILE A 249 -18.06 7.99 2.69
C ILE A 249 -17.97 6.87 3.75
N ARG A 250 -17.05 7.00 4.73
CA ARG A 250 -16.79 5.99 5.76
C ARG A 250 -17.69 6.13 6.98
N SER A 251 -18.04 7.35 7.36
CA SER A 251 -18.83 7.67 8.56
C SER A 251 -20.26 8.09 8.25
N GLU A 252 -20.53 8.62 7.06
CA GLU A 252 -21.86 9.14 6.71
C GLU A 252 -22.60 8.14 5.82
N GLY A 253 -23.53 7.41 6.44
CA GLY A 253 -24.38 6.42 5.76
C GLY A 253 -25.14 6.99 4.57
N ASP A 254 -25.54 8.26 4.64
CA ASP A 254 -26.24 8.95 3.56
C ASP A 254 -25.35 9.22 2.34
N ASN A 255 -24.10 9.67 2.55
CA ASN A 255 -23.13 9.83 1.45
C ASN A 255 -22.84 8.50 0.77
N ARG A 256 -22.67 7.43 1.57
CA ARG A 256 -22.47 6.06 1.06
C ARG A 256 -23.64 5.62 0.19
N SER A 257 -24.85 5.74 0.71
CA SER A 257 -26.07 5.31 0.03
C SER A 257 -26.34 6.14 -1.21
N SER A 258 -26.08 7.46 -1.16
CA SER A 258 -26.24 8.38 -2.28
C SER A 258 -25.29 8.05 -3.43
N LEU A 259 -24.01 7.80 -3.15
CA LEU A 259 -23.04 7.43 -4.18
C LEU A 259 -23.37 6.07 -4.81
N LEU A 260 -23.70 5.06 -4.00
CA LEU A 260 -24.11 3.75 -4.53
C LEU A 260 -25.39 3.82 -5.35
N SER A 261 -26.37 4.63 -4.92
CA SER A 261 -27.59 4.88 -5.67
C SER A 261 -27.28 5.49 -7.03
N ARG A 262 -26.41 6.51 -7.08
CA ARG A 262 -25.99 7.15 -8.34
C ARG A 262 -25.28 6.18 -9.29
N ILE A 263 -24.32 5.38 -8.80
CA ILE A 263 -23.64 4.37 -9.61
C ILE A 263 -24.65 3.36 -10.15
N GLY A 264 -25.55 2.89 -9.28
CA GLY A 264 -26.60 1.97 -9.66
C GLY A 264 -27.57 2.53 -10.70
N GLN A 265 -27.98 3.78 -10.56
CA GLN A 265 -28.85 4.47 -11.53
C GLN A 265 -28.16 4.61 -12.89
N ALA A 266 -26.85 4.89 -12.92
CA ALA A 266 -26.10 4.92 -14.18
C ALA A 266 -26.08 3.55 -14.85
N ILE A 267 -25.93 2.46 -14.09
CA ILE A 267 -25.99 1.09 -14.62
C ILE A 267 -27.39 0.81 -15.21
N ASP A 268 -28.45 1.03 -14.43
CA ASP A 268 -29.82 0.73 -14.83
C ASP A 268 -30.26 1.56 -16.06
N SER A 269 -29.90 2.85 -16.08
CA SER A 269 -30.20 3.77 -17.18
C SER A 269 -29.26 3.62 -18.37
N LYS A 270 -28.24 2.75 -18.27
CA LYS A 270 -27.17 2.56 -19.26
C LYS A 270 -26.46 3.85 -19.63
N GLU A 271 -26.32 4.74 -18.65
CA GLU A 271 -25.62 6.01 -18.77
C GLU A 271 -24.14 5.82 -18.42
N ALA A 272 -23.27 6.44 -19.21
CA ALA A 272 -21.83 6.40 -18.96
C ALA A 272 -21.52 7.06 -17.61
N PHE A 273 -20.69 6.41 -16.79
CA PHE A 273 -20.23 6.96 -15.53
C PHE A 273 -18.82 6.46 -15.24
N SER A 274 -17.93 7.30 -14.71
CA SER A 274 -16.62 6.84 -14.24
C SER A 274 -16.21 7.42 -12.91
N CYS A 275 -15.60 6.55 -12.09
CA CYS A 275 -14.88 6.92 -10.89
C CYS A 275 -13.36 6.72 -11.11
N VAL A 276 -12.61 7.82 -11.13
CA VAL A 276 -11.13 7.84 -11.20
C VAL A 276 -10.57 8.21 -9.84
N ARG A 277 -9.41 7.66 -9.45
CA ARG A 277 -8.76 7.98 -8.16
C ARG A 277 -7.32 8.41 -8.36
N LEU A 278 -6.92 9.44 -7.61
CA LEU A 278 -5.59 10.04 -7.64
C LEU A 278 -4.96 9.94 -6.25
N GLY A 279 -3.91 9.13 -6.11
CA GLY A 279 -3.13 8.98 -4.90
C GLY A 279 -1.78 9.67 -4.98
N ASP A 280 -0.88 9.34 -4.05
CA ASP A 280 0.44 9.95 -3.96
C ASP A 280 1.26 9.76 -5.24
N ARG A 281 1.23 8.57 -5.84
CA ARG A 281 2.00 8.31 -7.05
C ARG A 281 1.40 8.94 -8.31
N GLU A 282 0.14 9.37 -8.28
CA GLU A 282 -0.48 10.14 -9.36
C GLU A 282 0.00 11.60 -9.40
N GLY A 283 0.81 12.05 -8.44
CA GLY A 283 1.63 13.26 -8.61
C GLY A 283 2.51 13.22 -9.87
N TYR A 284 2.78 12.00 -10.37
CA TYR A 284 3.38 11.73 -11.70
C TYR A 284 2.70 12.47 -12.85
N LEU A 285 1.41 12.77 -12.75
CA LEU A 285 0.68 13.50 -13.77
C LEU A 285 0.99 15.00 -13.72
N PHE A 286 1.29 15.56 -12.54
CA PHE A 286 1.26 16.99 -12.26
C PHE A 286 2.65 17.57 -11.96
N THR A 287 3.67 17.12 -12.70
CA THR A 287 5.06 17.56 -12.50
C THR A 287 5.25 19.06 -12.72
N GLU A 288 4.38 19.68 -13.51
CA GLU A 288 4.39 21.13 -13.76
C GLU A 288 4.11 21.98 -12.52
N CYS A 289 3.53 21.40 -11.46
CA CYS A 289 3.25 22.10 -10.20
C CYS A 289 4.50 22.30 -9.33
N GLY A 290 5.66 21.71 -9.71
CA GLY A 290 6.94 21.93 -9.04
C GLY A 290 7.21 21.08 -7.79
N TYR A 291 6.20 20.40 -7.24
CA TYR A 291 6.37 19.51 -6.09
C TYR A 291 6.87 18.13 -6.47
N PHE A 292 6.43 17.56 -7.61
CA PHE A 292 6.85 16.23 -8.04
C PHE A 292 8.13 16.30 -8.89
N SER A 293 9.25 15.83 -8.35
CA SER A 293 10.54 15.96 -9.02
C SER A 293 10.72 14.97 -10.18
N PRO A 294 11.64 15.22 -11.13
CA PRO A 294 12.03 14.21 -12.12
C PRO A 294 12.55 12.90 -11.49
N GLY A 295 13.14 12.98 -10.29
CA GLY A 295 13.55 11.80 -9.52
C GLY A 295 12.34 10.97 -9.05
N ASP A 296 11.25 11.63 -8.65
CA ASP A 296 10.01 10.97 -8.23
C ASP A 296 9.33 10.27 -9.40
N VAL A 297 9.35 10.88 -10.58
CA VAL A 297 8.89 10.27 -11.84
C VAL A 297 9.63 8.95 -12.06
N VAL A 298 10.95 8.98 -12.11
CA VAL A 298 11.77 7.77 -12.33
C VAL A 298 11.56 6.73 -11.23
N ALA A 299 11.40 7.15 -9.97
CA ALA A 299 11.11 6.24 -8.87
C ALA A 299 9.77 5.52 -9.03
N CYS A 300 8.74 6.21 -9.52
CA CYS A 300 7.43 5.60 -9.81
C CYS A 300 7.50 4.62 -10.99
N GLU A 301 8.14 4.99 -12.09
CA GLU A 301 8.27 4.10 -13.27
C GLU A 301 9.02 2.82 -12.92
N ARG A 302 10.13 2.94 -12.18
CA ARG A 302 10.87 1.78 -11.67
C ARG A 302 10.02 0.94 -10.73
N HIS A 303 9.22 1.57 -9.87
CA HIS A 303 8.33 0.85 -8.97
C HIS A 303 7.24 0.06 -9.70
N TRP A 304 6.64 0.67 -10.73
CA TRP A 304 5.56 0.04 -11.49
C TRP A 304 6.05 -0.98 -12.50
N TRP A 305 7.07 -0.62 -13.29
CA TRP A 305 7.46 -1.35 -14.50
C TRP A 305 8.86 -1.94 -14.42
N GLY A 306 9.66 -1.53 -13.44
CA GLY A 306 11.05 -1.98 -13.26
C GLY A 306 12.06 -1.15 -14.06
N GLU A 307 11.60 -0.25 -14.90
CA GLU A 307 12.43 0.56 -15.78
C GLU A 307 11.89 1.98 -15.94
N ARG A 308 12.70 2.84 -16.57
CA ARG A 308 12.31 4.21 -16.91
C ARG A 308 11.72 4.22 -18.31
N LEU A 309 10.67 4.99 -18.53
CA LEU A 309 10.10 5.17 -19.86
C LEU A 309 10.86 6.17 -20.71
N GLU A 310 10.79 5.97 -22.03
CA GLU A 310 11.14 7.00 -22.99
C GLU A 310 10.24 8.23 -22.85
N VAL A 311 10.79 9.41 -23.16
CA VAL A 311 10.09 10.69 -22.95
C VAL A 311 8.76 10.75 -23.71
N ALA A 312 8.76 10.32 -24.98
CA ALA A 312 7.54 10.35 -25.80
C ALA A 312 6.43 9.45 -25.23
N GLN A 313 6.77 8.23 -24.79
CA GLN A 313 5.82 7.30 -24.20
C GLN A 313 5.28 7.81 -22.86
N ARG A 314 6.15 8.36 -22.00
CA ARG A 314 5.76 9.05 -20.76
C ARG A 314 4.77 10.18 -21.04
N SER A 315 5.12 11.08 -21.95
CA SER A 315 4.28 12.24 -22.29
C SER A 315 2.92 11.81 -22.82
N LYS A 316 2.86 10.75 -23.63
CA LYS A 316 1.61 10.17 -24.10
C LYS A 316 0.74 9.66 -22.95
N ILE A 317 1.30 8.82 -22.07
CA ILE A 317 0.57 8.28 -20.91
C ILE A 317 0.09 9.39 -19.98
N VAL A 318 0.92 10.40 -19.70
CA VAL A 318 0.53 11.54 -18.84
C VAL A 318 -0.62 12.32 -19.46
N LYS A 319 -0.54 12.60 -20.77
CA LYS A 319 -1.61 13.31 -21.49
C LYS A 319 -2.93 12.53 -21.44
N GLU A 320 -2.92 11.27 -21.84
CA GLU A 320 -4.12 10.42 -21.87
C GLU A 320 -4.71 10.22 -20.47
N ALA A 321 -3.87 10.08 -19.44
CA ALA A 321 -4.34 9.96 -18.07
C ALA A 321 -4.94 11.27 -17.52
N LYS A 322 -4.41 12.44 -17.92
CA LYS A 322 -5.04 13.73 -17.59
C LYS A 322 -6.39 13.90 -18.30
N GLU A 323 -6.49 13.51 -19.56
CA GLU A 323 -7.76 13.49 -20.29
C GLU A 323 -8.79 12.60 -19.59
N ALA A 324 -8.38 11.42 -19.11
CA ALA A 324 -9.24 10.55 -18.32
C ALA A 324 -9.73 11.19 -17.00
N VAL A 325 -8.89 11.98 -16.33
CA VAL A 325 -9.29 12.73 -15.13
C VAL A 325 -10.27 13.85 -15.49
N ALA A 326 -10.04 14.54 -16.61
CA ALA A 326 -10.91 15.62 -17.07
C ALA A 326 -12.33 15.16 -17.41
N ASN A 327 -12.44 13.94 -17.97
CA ASN A 327 -13.70 13.34 -18.39
C ASN A 327 -14.45 12.62 -17.27
N ALA A 328 -13.86 12.49 -16.08
CA ALA A 328 -14.42 11.68 -15.01
C ALA A 328 -15.61 12.36 -14.31
N ASP A 329 -16.66 11.60 -14.04
CA ASP A 329 -17.83 12.10 -13.29
C ASP A 329 -17.55 12.23 -11.79
N LEU A 330 -16.67 11.36 -11.27
CA LEU A 330 -16.23 11.35 -9.89
C LEU A 330 -14.71 11.16 -9.80
N VAL A 331 -14.03 12.07 -9.11
CA VAL A 331 -12.58 12.00 -8.89
C VAL A 331 -12.28 11.85 -7.40
N GLY A 332 -11.58 10.77 -7.04
CA GLY A 332 -11.03 10.53 -5.71
C GLY A 332 -9.73 11.30 -5.50
N ILE A 333 -9.69 12.19 -4.52
CA ILE A 333 -8.56 13.09 -4.25
C ILE A 333 -7.97 12.83 -2.86
N PRO A 334 -6.68 13.19 -2.63
CA PRO A 334 -6.10 13.12 -1.30
C PRO A 334 -6.98 13.85 -0.28
N SER A 335 -7.41 13.14 0.76
CA SER A 335 -8.22 13.69 1.84
C SER A 335 -7.35 14.10 3.02
N ILE A 336 -7.84 14.96 3.91
CA ILE A 336 -7.12 15.29 5.14
C ILE A 336 -6.78 14.04 5.98
N GLN A 337 -7.65 13.03 5.99
CA GLN A 337 -7.43 11.79 6.72
C GLN A 337 -6.16 11.05 6.25
N ARG A 338 -5.76 11.21 4.98
CA ARG A 338 -4.48 10.70 4.46
C ARG A 338 -3.30 11.46 5.08
N PHE A 339 -3.36 12.78 5.19
CA PHE A 339 -2.30 13.60 5.81
C PHE A 339 -2.16 13.27 7.29
N ILE A 340 -3.25 13.20 8.05
CA ILE A 340 -3.22 12.80 9.47
C ILE A 340 -2.57 11.42 9.65
N ARG A 341 -2.88 10.45 8.77
CA ARG A 341 -2.31 9.10 8.86
C ARG A 341 -0.79 9.12 8.64
N ASP A 342 -0.32 9.87 7.65
CA ASP A 342 1.07 9.75 7.16
C ASP A 342 2.04 10.69 7.88
N VAL A 343 1.60 11.87 8.31
CA VAL A 343 2.43 12.83 9.05
C VAL A 343 2.77 12.26 10.43
N SER A 344 4.02 12.44 10.85
CA SER A 344 4.50 12.08 12.18
C SER A 344 5.01 13.31 12.92
N LEU A 345 5.25 13.20 14.22
CA LEU A 345 5.90 14.26 15.01
C LEU A 345 7.32 14.61 14.51
N LYS A 346 7.92 13.76 13.67
CA LYS A 346 9.26 13.95 13.08
C LYS A 346 9.19 14.44 11.63
N THR A 347 8.00 14.73 11.12
CA THR A 347 7.82 15.26 9.76
C THR A 347 7.96 16.76 9.82
N ASP A 348 8.96 17.30 9.13
CA ASP A 348 9.24 18.73 9.15
C ASP A 348 8.54 19.45 8.00
N SER A 349 8.44 18.79 6.84
CA SER A 349 7.85 19.34 5.62
C SER A 349 7.02 18.30 4.84
N LEU A 350 5.98 18.77 4.16
CA LEU A 350 5.24 18.06 3.11
C LEU A 350 6.08 17.87 1.83
N GLN A 351 7.29 18.38 1.78
CA GLN A 351 8.25 18.12 0.71
C GLN A 351 9.24 17.00 1.03
N ASP A 352 9.27 16.49 2.27
CA ASP A 352 10.30 15.54 2.73
C ASP A 352 10.25 14.18 2.00
N THR A 353 9.07 13.74 1.59
CA THR A 353 8.87 12.40 1.02
C THR A 353 8.18 12.45 -0.33
N LEU A 354 8.47 11.46 -1.19
CA LEU A 354 7.77 11.29 -2.47
C LEU A 354 6.26 11.23 -2.26
N GLN A 355 5.83 10.59 -1.16
CA GLN A 355 4.42 10.45 -0.84
C GLN A 355 3.76 11.83 -0.63
N PHE A 356 4.31 12.68 0.24
CA PHE A 356 3.74 14.00 0.49
C PHE A 356 3.81 14.91 -0.74
N ARG A 357 4.97 14.95 -1.43
CA ARG A 357 5.13 15.68 -2.70
C ARG A 357 4.07 15.25 -3.72
N GLY A 358 3.80 13.96 -3.79
CA GLY A 358 2.76 13.35 -4.60
C GLY A 358 1.35 13.83 -4.27
N LEU A 359 0.96 13.77 -2.98
CA LEU A 359 -0.35 14.22 -2.53
C LEU A 359 -0.58 15.71 -2.84
N VAL A 360 0.42 16.55 -2.54
CA VAL A 360 0.33 18.00 -2.82
C VAL A 360 0.26 18.27 -4.32
N SER A 361 1.07 17.59 -5.13
CA SER A 361 1.07 17.75 -6.59
C SER A 361 -0.29 17.41 -7.21
N VAL A 362 -0.94 16.34 -6.73
CA VAL A 362 -2.30 15.98 -7.17
C VAL A 362 -3.28 17.10 -6.84
N LEU A 363 -3.30 17.58 -5.61
CA LEU A 363 -4.23 18.63 -5.20
C LEU A 363 -4.00 19.92 -6.00
N MET A 364 -2.75 20.31 -6.25
CA MET A 364 -2.42 21.50 -7.03
C MET A 364 -2.78 21.38 -8.50
N GLY A 365 -2.65 20.20 -9.09
CA GLY A 365 -2.89 19.99 -10.51
C GLY A 365 -4.35 19.73 -10.88
N ILE A 366 -5.18 19.26 -9.94
CA ILE A 366 -6.59 18.96 -10.18
C ILE A 366 -7.39 20.14 -10.73
N PRO A 367 -7.30 21.37 -10.18
CA PRO A 367 -8.10 22.49 -10.66
C PRO A 367 -7.91 22.84 -12.14
N SER A 368 -6.75 22.51 -12.73
CA SER A 368 -6.47 22.78 -14.15
C SER A 368 -6.95 21.68 -15.10
N VAL A 369 -7.41 20.54 -14.57
CA VAL A 369 -7.76 19.36 -15.37
C VAL A 369 -9.24 18.99 -15.25
N VAL A 370 -9.83 19.09 -14.06
CA VAL A 370 -11.21 18.58 -13.84
C VAL A 370 -12.28 19.44 -14.50
N GLY A 371 -13.31 18.78 -15.05
CA GLY A 371 -14.51 19.46 -15.56
C GLY A 371 -15.31 20.16 -14.46
N ALA A 372 -16.10 21.19 -14.81
CA ALA A 372 -16.89 21.97 -13.86
C ALA A 372 -17.95 21.14 -13.09
N SER A 373 -18.52 20.11 -13.73
CA SER A 373 -19.51 19.21 -13.13
C SER A 373 -18.91 18.03 -12.34
N THR A 374 -17.58 17.90 -12.33
CA THR A 374 -16.88 16.81 -11.63
C THR A 374 -17.15 16.90 -10.13
N MET A 375 -17.55 15.79 -9.52
CA MET A 375 -17.65 15.69 -8.06
C MET A 375 -16.39 15.05 -7.48
N PHE A 376 -16.15 15.28 -6.18
CA PHE A 376 -15.00 14.74 -5.48
C PHE A 376 -15.39 13.77 -4.35
N THR A 377 -14.54 12.77 -4.17
CA THR A 377 -14.53 11.82 -3.07
C THR A 377 -13.10 11.64 -2.55
N GLU A 378 -12.88 10.90 -1.47
CA GLU A 378 -11.53 10.56 -1.04
C GLU A 378 -10.86 9.53 -1.98
N THR A 379 -9.54 9.60 -2.17
CA THR A 379 -8.76 8.62 -2.95
C THR A 379 -9.00 7.17 -2.52
N TYR A 380 -9.31 6.97 -1.23
CA TYR A 380 -9.54 5.66 -0.62
C TYR A 380 -11.03 5.25 -0.56
N VAL A 381 -11.88 5.88 -1.39
CA VAL A 381 -13.26 5.45 -1.62
C VAL A 381 -13.32 3.98 -2.03
N ASN A 382 -12.29 3.48 -2.73
CA ASN A 382 -12.22 2.07 -3.08
C ASN A 382 -12.18 1.18 -1.84
N THR A 383 -11.35 1.44 -0.83
CA THR A 383 -11.34 0.65 0.40
C THR A 383 -12.60 0.88 1.25
N GLY A 384 -13.08 2.12 1.33
CA GLY A 384 -14.26 2.48 2.13
C GLY A 384 -15.58 1.89 1.60
N LEU A 385 -15.69 1.76 0.27
CA LEU A 385 -16.92 1.37 -0.41
C LEU A 385 -16.78 0.08 -1.21
N PHE A 386 -15.83 0.04 -2.14
CA PHE A 386 -15.66 -1.05 -3.10
C PHE A 386 -14.88 -2.24 -2.55
N GLY A 387 -14.27 -2.12 -1.37
CA GLY A 387 -13.58 -3.20 -0.65
C GLY A 387 -14.52 -4.34 -0.28
N ASP A 388 -15.78 -4.01 0.02
CA ASP A 388 -16.82 -4.96 0.33
C ASP A 388 -17.33 -5.67 -0.92
N LEU A 389 -17.13 -6.99 -0.97
CA LEU A 389 -17.60 -7.83 -2.07
C LEU A 389 -19.13 -7.87 -2.18
N GLY A 390 -19.86 -7.68 -1.07
CA GLY A 390 -21.31 -7.58 -1.09
C GLY A 390 -21.77 -6.36 -1.89
N THR A 391 -21.15 -5.20 -1.64
CA THR A 391 -21.38 -3.96 -2.39
C THR A 391 -21.12 -4.14 -3.89
N ILE A 392 -19.96 -4.70 -4.27
CA ILE A 392 -19.64 -4.90 -5.69
C ILE A 392 -20.54 -5.95 -6.35
N SER A 393 -20.86 -7.04 -5.65
CA SER A 393 -21.79 -8.05 -6.17
C SER A 393 -23.19 -7.47 -6.39
N ALA A 394 -23.66 -6.58 -5.51
CA ALA A 394 -24.94 -5.90 -5.67
C ALA A 394 -24.97 -4.99 -6.91
N LEU A 395 -23.89 -4.24 -7.17
CA LEU A 395 -23.76 -3.45 -8.40
C LEU A 395 -23.65 -4.34 -9.64
N ALA A 396 -22.85 -5.40 -9.58
CA ALA A 396 -22.68 -6.34 -10.70
C ALA A 396 -24.00 -6.98 -11.13
N ARG A 397 -24.86 -7.38 -10.18
CA ARG A 397 -26.19 -7.96 -10.48
C ARG A 397 -27.13 -7.03 -11.26
N ARG A 398 -26.88 -5.71 -11.23
CA ARG A 398 -27.66 -4.72 -11.99
C ARG A 398 -27.14 -4.55 -13.42
N ALA A 399 -25.89 -4.94 -13.66
CA ALA A 399 -25.24 -4.78 -14.95
C ALA A 399 -25.59 -5.93 -15.89
N ASP A 400 -25.78 -5.62 -17.18
CA ASP A 400 -25.96 -6.63 -18.21
C ASP A 400 -24.67 -7.46 -18.38
N ARG A 401 -23.51 -6.84 -18.11
CA ARG A 401 -22.18 -7.42 -18.26
C ARG A 401 -21.23 -6.92 -17.18
N LEU A 402 -20.44 -7.82 -16.62
CA LEU A 402 -19.34 -7.50 -15.71
C LEU A 402 -18.00 -7.70 -16.41
N ILE A 403 -17.16 -6.66 -16.42
CA ILE A 403 -15.82 -6.70 -16.99
C ILE A 403 -14.82 -6.40 -15.89
N ILE A 404 -13.81 -7.24 -15.73
CA ILE A 404 -12.68 -6.96 -14.83
C ILE A 404 -11.41 -6.80 -15.67
N VAL A 405 -10.73 -5.68 -15.46
CA VAL A 405 -9.49 -5.32 -16.13
C VAL A 405 -8.38 -5.24 -15.10
N ALA A 406 -7.57 -6.30 -14.97
CA ALA A 406 -6.59 -6.39 -13.88
C ALA A 406 -5.41 -7.32 -14.18
N SER A 407 -4.35 -7.16 -13.40
CA SER A 407 -3.16 -8.03 -13.49
C SER A 407 -3.28 -9.33 -12.71
N VAL A 408 -4.23 -9.43 -11.78
CA VAL A 408 -4.48 -10.69 -11.07
C VAL A 408 -4.89 -11.79 -12.06
N LYS A 409 -4.66 -13.06 -11.74
CA LYS A 409 -5.15 -14.16 -12.58
C LYS A 409 -6.66 -14.30 -12.48
N ARG A 410 -7.31 -14.61 -13.61
CA ARG A 410 -8.77 -14.71 -13.72
C ARG A 410 -9.35 -15.63 -12.65
N GLU A 411 -8.75 -16.80 -12.44
CA GLU A 411 -9.19 -17.80 -11.47
C GLU A 411 -9.11 -17.35 -10.01
N ARG A 412 -8.31 -16.32 -9.71
CA ARG A 412 -8.17 -15.74 -8.37
C ARG A 412 -9.24 -14.69 -8.05
N VAL A 413 -9.95 -14.18 -9.06
CA VAL A 413 -11.10 -13.30 -8.84
C VAL A 413 -12.16 -14.05 -8.00
N PRO A 414 -12.81 -13.38 -7.03
CA PRO A 414 -13.87 -13.98 -6.21
C PRO A 414 -14.93 -14.70 -7.04
N ALA A 415 -15.27 -15.92 -6.63
CA ALA A 415 -16.19 -16.78 -7.37
C ALA A 415 -17.56 -16.13 -7.60
N ILE A 416 -18.05 -15.35 -6.62
CA ILE A 416 -19.33 -14.61 -6.73
C ILE A 416 -19.36 -13.65 -7.92
N LEU A 417 -18.22 -13.04 -8.27
CA LEU A 417 -18.12 -12.14 -9.43
C LEU A 417 -17.96 -12.94 -10.73
N ARG A 418 -17.16 -14.02 -10.69
CA ARG A 418 -16.98 -14.91 -11.86
C ARG A 418 -18.25 -15.64 -12.27
N ALA A 419 -19.20 -15.82 -11.33
CA ALA A 419 -20.49 -16.43 -11.57
C ALA A 419 -21.50 -15.49 -12.25
N HIS A 420 -21.13 -14.23 -12.54
CA HIS A 420 -21.96 -13.32 -13.32
C HIS A 420 -22.28 -13.89 -14.70
N GLY A 421 -23.53 -13.76 -15.16
CA GLY A 421 -24.02 -14.44 -16.38
C GLY A 421 -23.27 -14.05 -17.66
N ASP A 422 -22.86 -12.78 -17.77
CA ASP A 422 -21.96 -12.28 -18.82
C ASP A 422 -20.72 -11.67 -18.15
N PHE A 423 -19.67 -12.49 -18.01
CA PHE A 423 -18.41 -12.12 -17.35
C PHE A 423 -17.24 -12.10 -18.35
N CYS A 424 -16.63 -10.93 -18.52
CA CYS A 424 -15.42 -10.75 -19.32
C CYS A 424 -14.21 -10.41 -18.44
N TYR A 425 -13.03 -10.86 -18.87
CA TYR A 425 -11.78 -10.61 -18.16
C TYR A 425 -10.71 -10.11 -19.13
N VAL A 426 -10.22 -8.89 -18.93
CA VAL A 426 -9.10 -8.32 -19.69
C VAL A 426 -7.85 -8.35 -18.82
N THR A 427 -6.81 -9.00 -19.32
CA THR A 427 -5.59 -9.24 -18.53
C THR A 427 -4.59 -8.11 -18.71
N LEU A 428 -4.03 -7.62 -17.60
CA LEU A 428 -2.90 -6.70 -17.60
C LEU A 428 -1.60 -7.43 -17.21
N PRO A 429 -0.44 -7.05 -17.76
CA PRO A 429 0.85 -7.38 -17.15
C PRO A 429 0.94 -6.81 -15.73
N THR A 430 1.53 -7.55 -14.82
CA THR A 430 1.67 -7.16 -13.42
C THR A 430 2.84 -6.19 -13.21
N HIS A 431 2.88 -5.60 -12.02
CA HIS A 431 3.93 -4.68 -11.65
C HIS A 431 5.18 -5.42 -11.18
N LYS A 432 6.33 -4.74 -11.18
CA LYS A 432 7.63 -5.38 -10.91
C LYS A 432 7.69 -6.21 -9.61
N ASN A 433 7.02 -5.76 -8.55
CA ASN A 433 7.07 -6.43 -7.24
C ASN A 433 6.16 -7.66 -7.12
N THR A 434 5.28 -7.93 -8.08
CA THR A 434 4.41 -9.11 -8.12
C THR A 434 4.70 -10.04 -9.29
N ASP A 435 5.74 -9.75 -10.09
CA ASP A 435 6.16 -10.58 -11.24
C ASP A 435 6.46 -12.04 -10.84
N ASP A 436 6.87 -12.30 -9.59
CA ASP A 436 7.20 -13.63 -9.08
C ASP A 436 6.04 -14.31 -8.33
N SER A 437 4.87 -13.67 -8.27
CA SER A 437 3.71 -14.19 -7.56
C SER A 437 2.82 -15.04 -8.47
N GLU A 438 2.47 -16.23 -8.01
CA GLU A 438 1.58 -17.14 -8.74
C GLU A 438 0.15 -16.61 -8.91
N SER A 439 -0.22 -15.56 -8.18
CA SER A 439 -1.55 -14.95 -8.25
C SER A 439 -1.71 -13.92 -9.37
N TYR A 440 -0.62 -13.52 -10.04
CA TYR A 440 -0.63 -12.43 -11.02
C TYR A 440 -0.09 -12.87 -12.38
N ASN A 441 -0.47 -12.12 -13.42
CA ASN A 441 -0.01 -12.31 -14.79
C ASN A 441 1.25 -11.49 -15.03
N LYS A 442 2.40 -12.14 -15.16
CA LYS A 442 3.67 -11.45 -15.44
C LYS A 442 3.67 -10.72 -16.79
N GLY A 443 3.08 -11.35 -17.82
CA GLY A 443 3.15 -10.88 -19.21
C GLY A 443 4.56 -10.97 -19.79
N ASP A 444 4.65 -11.04 -21.12
CA ASP A 444 5.95 -11.02 -21.83
C ASP A 444 6.53 -9.60 -21.94
N LYS A 445 5.65 -8.59 -21.92
CA LYS A 445 5.96 -7.16 -22.00
C LYS A 445 5.33 -6.41 -20.85
N LYS A 446 5.87 -5.23 -20.54
CA LYS A 446 5.32 -4.37 -19.48
C LYS A 446 4.10 -3.61 -19.99
N LEU A 447 3.24 -3.21 -19.04
CA LEU A 447 1.97 -2.55 -19.36
C LEU A 447 2.12 -1.33 -20.30
N PRO A 448 3.11 -0.42 -20.14
CA PRO A 448 3.32 0.70 -21.07
C PRO A 448 3.56 0.29 -22.52
N GLU A 449 4.07 -0.91 -22.77
CA GLU A 449 4.35 -1.40 -24.13
C GLU A 449 3.14 -2.04 -24.81
N VAL A 450 2.11 -2.41 -24.04
CA VAL A 450 0.96 -3.17 -24.54
C VAL A 450 -0.39 -2.51 -24.25
N TYR A 451 -0.41 -1.39 -23.54
CA TYR A 451 -1.67 -0.80 -23.09
C TYR A 451 -2.58 -0.34 -24.23
N GLU A 452 -2.04 -0.01 -25.40
CA GLU A 452 -2.84 0.30 -26.59
C GLU A 452 -3.66 -0.90 -27.06
N ARG A 453 -3.05 -2.08 -27.10
CA ARG A 453 -3.77 -3.33 -27.36
C ARG A 453 -4.80 -3.62 -26.27
N VAL A 454 -4.45 -3.36 -25.01
CA VAL A 454 -5.40 -3.51 -23.89
C VAL A 454 -6.59 -2.55 -24.05
N ILE A 455 -6.38 -1.33 -24.56
CA ILE A 455 -7.47 -0.40 -24.89
C ILE A 455 -8.42 -1.05 -25.90
N GLU A 456 -7.89 -1.65 -26.98
CA GLU A 456 -8.72 -2.37 -27.98
C GLU A 456 -9.51 -3.51 -27.33
N ASP A 457 -8.87 -4.31 -26.48
CA ASP A 457 -9.53 -5.41 -25.75
C ASP A 457 -10.67 -4.91 -24.85
N VAL A 458 -10.46 -3.80 -24.13
CA VAL A 458 -11.48 -3.16 -23.27
C VAL A 458 -12.62 -2.59 -24.10
N GLU A 459 -12.29 -1.87 -25.18
CA GLU A 459 -13.27 -1.25 -26.07
C GLU A 459 -14.13 -2.27 -26.82
N GLY A 460 -13.56 -3.44 -27.15
CA GLY A 460 -14.28 -4.52 -27.83
C GLY A 460 -15.33 -5.20 -26.96
N VAL A 461 -15.24 -5.10 -25.63
CA VAL A 461 -16.17 -5.75 -24.69
C VAL A 461 -17.07 -4.80 -23.94
N ALA A 462 -16.66 -3.55 -23.74
CA ALA A 462 -17.41 -2.51 -23.05
C ALA A 462 -18.57 -1.98 -23.91
N LYS A 463 -19.74 -1.85 -23.29
CA LYS A 463 -20.98 -1.37 -23.92
C LYS A 463 -21.91 -0.74 -22.88
N PRO A 464 -22.95 0.01 -23.28
CA PRO A 464 -23.97 0.50 -22.35
C PRO A 464 -24.57 -0.64 -21.51
N GLY A 465 -24.75 -0.41 -20.21
CA GLY A 465 -25.18 -1.42 -19.24
C GLY A 465 -24.05 -2.32 -18.70
N SER A 466 -22.80 -2.10 -19.10
CA SER A 466 -21.65 -2.80 -18.51
C SER A 466 -21.16 -2.13 -17.22
N LEU A 467 -20.78 -2.96 -16.24
CA LEU A 467 -19.95 -2.54 -15.11
C LEU A 467 -18.50 -2.99 -15.36
N VAL A 468 -17.57 -2.03 -15.39
CA VAL A 468 -16.14 -2.27 -15.64
C VAL A 468 -15.35 -1.93 -14.38
N LEU A 469 -14.59 -2.90 -13.85
CA LEU A 469 -13.73 -2.72 -12.68
C LEU A 469 -12.27 -2.75 -13.11
N VAL A 470 -11.53 -1.65 -12.90
CA VAL A 470 -10.17 -1.47 -13.41
C VAL A 470 -9.15 -1.43 -12.27
N ALA A 471 -8.10 -2.24 -12.36
CA ALA A 471 -6.96 -2.23 -11.45
C ALA A 471 -5.64 -2.20 -12.24
N GLY A 472 -5.32 -1.02 -12.80
CA GLY A 472 -4.20 -0.81 -13.73
C GLY A 472 -3.23 0.32 -13.37
N GLY A 473 -3.25 0.83 -12.14
CA GLY A 473 -2.39 1.95 -11.73
C GLY A 473 -2.65 3.22 -12.54
N VAL A 474 -1.59 3.92 -12.97
CA VAL A 474 -1.70 5.15 -13.78
C VAL A 474 -2.33 4.90 -15.17
N ILE A 475 -1.96 3.81 -15.84
CA ILE A 475 -2.55 3.41 -17.13
C ILE A 475 -4.01 2.99 -16.95
N GLY A 476 -4.36 2.47 -15.77
CA GLY A 476 -5.74 2.16 -15.41
C GLY A 476 -6.70 3.35 -15.59
N LYS A 477 -6.25 4.59 -15.38
CA LYS A 477 -7.11 5.77 -15.61
C LYS A 477 -7.48 5.92 -17.09
N ILE A 478 -6.53 5.67 -17.98
CA ILE A 478 -6.76 5.67 -19.43
C ILE A 478 -7.82 4.61 -19.77
N LEU A 479 -7.67 3.39 -19.24
CA LEU A 479 -8.64 2.30 -19.47
C LEU A 479 -10.03 2.63 -18.92
N VAL A 480 -10.11 3.36 -17.80
CA VAL A 480 -11.38 3.85 -17.24
C VAL A 480 -12.10 4.76 -18.23
N ASP A 481 -11.40 5.74 -18.79
CA ASP A 481 -11.95 6.69 -19.76
C ASP A 481 -12.38 5.99 -21.07
N ARG A 482 -11.52 5.11 -21.60
CA ARG A 482 -11.84 4.37 -22.84
C ARG A 482 -13.06 3.46 -22.69
N ALA A 483 -13.24 2.81 -21.54
CA ALA A 483 -14.44 2.05 -21.25
C ALA A 483 -15.68 2.95 -21.10
N ARG A 484 -15.55 4.09 -20.40
CA ARG A 484 -16.63 5.07 -20.24
C ARG A 484 -17.11 5.61 -21.58
N ALA A 485 -16.18 5.89 -22.51
CA ALA A 485 -16.48 6.34 -23.86
C ALA A 485 -17.32 5.34 -24.68
N LYS A 486 -17.38 4.06 -24.27
CA LYS A 486 -18.29 3.04 -24.83
C LYS A 486 -19.64 2.95 -24.10
N GLY A 487 -19.94 3.91 -23.22
CA GLY A 487 -21.19 3.96 -22.46
C GLY A 487 -21.21 3.12 -21.19
N ALA A 488 -20.06 2.58 -20.75
CA ALA A 488 -20.00 1.75 -19.56
C ALA A 488 -19.98 2.57 -18.27
N VAL A 489 -20.38 1.93 -17.17
CA VAL A 489 -20.11 2.40 -15.81
C VAL A 489 -18.79 1.80 -15.35
N VAL A 490 -17.84 2.64 -14.96
CA VAL A 490 -16.44 2.24 -14.76
C VAL A 490 -15.92 2.70 -13.40
N ILE A 491 -15.25 1.80 -12.68
CA ILE A 491 -14.70 2.06 -11.35
C ILE A 491 -13.21 1.73 -11.34
N ASP A 492 -12.37 2.72 -11.03
CA ASP A 492 -10.98 2.50 -10.65
C ASP A 492 -10.95 1.79 -9.27
N LEU A 493 -10.82 0.47 -9.30
CA LEU A 493 -10.81 -0.40 -8.12
C LEU A 493 -9.47 -0.34 -7.38
N GLY A 494 -8.37 -0.19 -8.14
CA GLY A 494 -7.02 -0.17 -7.60
C GLY A 494 -6.66 -1.41 -6.78
N HIS A 495 -5.99 -1.18 -5.64
CA HIS A 495 -5.42 -2.25 -4.78
C HIS A 495 -6.47 -3.09 -4.04
N VAL A 496 -7.75 -2.74 -4.08
CA VAL A 496 -8.82 -3.56 -3.45
C VAL A 496 -8.87 -4.96 -4.04
N ILE A 497 -8.54 -5.12 -5.32
CA ILE A 497 -8.46 -6.45 -5.93
C ILE A 497 -7.41 -7.34 -5.27
N ASP A 498 -6.31 -6.74 -4.76
CA ASP A 498 -5.28 -7.46 -4.01
C ASP A 498 -5.78 -7.89 -2.63
N GLU A 499 -6.67 -7.11 -2.01
CA GLU A 499 -7.30 -7.44 -0.74
C GLU A 499 -8.25 -8.63 -0.89
N TRP A 500 -9.07 -8.64 -1.95
CA TRP A 500 -9.98 -9.74 -2.26
C TRP A 500 -9.27 -11.09 -2.37
N ILE A 501 -8.17 -11.15 -3.12
CA ILE A 501 -7.45 -12.41 -3.34
C ILE A 501 -6.62 -12.87 -2.14
N ARG A 502 -6.38 -11.98 -1.16
CA ARG A 502 -5.73 -12.32 0.11
C ARG A 502 -6.70 -12.87 1.15
N GLY A 503 -8.00 -12.95 0.84
CA GLY A 503 -9.05 -13.29 1.80
C GLY A 503 -9.48 -12.11 2.67
N GLY A 504 -9.03 -10.90 2.35
CA GLY A 504 -9.39 -9.65 3.05
C GLY A 504 -10.69 -9.02 2.56
N GLY A 505 -11.47 -9.68 1.69
CA GLY A 505 -12.71 -9.15 1.12
C GLY A 505 -13.89 -9.00 2.10
N GLY A 506 -13.68 -9.21 3.40
CA GLY A 506 -14.61 -8.85 4.46
C GLY A 506 -14.10 -7.59 5.15
N ASN A 507 -14.78 -6.46 4.96
CA ASN A 507 -14.52 -5.32 5.83
C ASN A 507 -14.95 -5.69 7.25
N LEU A 508 -14.11 -5.22 8.17
CA LEU A 508 -14.38 -4.79 9.54
C LEU A 508 -15.67 -3.94 9.64
N ARG A 509 -16.83 -4.53 9.38
CA ARG A 509 -18.13 -3.99 9.72
C ARG A 509 -18.91 -5.05 10.46
#